data_AF-A0A5R8MLA7-F1
#
_entry.id   AF-A0A5R8MLA7-F1
#
_cell.length_a   1.000
_cell.length_b   1.000
_cell.length_c   1.000
_cell.angle_alpha   90.00
_cell.angle_beta   90.00
_cell.angle_gamma   90.00
#
_symmetry.space_group_name_H-M   'P 1'
#
loop_
_entity.id
_entity.type
_entity.pdbx_description
1 polymer ?
#
loop_
_entity_poly.entity_id
_entity_poly.type
_entity_poly.pdbx_seq_one_letter_code
_entity_poly.pdbx_strand_id
1 'polypeptide(L)'
;MDGFLDETCGGVTELRVHGVSGTPPAGMLNHPHPRLVAGDGTTGFYRRWWTAGRPVSDRADVPGVRRREAYAWGGLTSGGRTIALWLLLLPFSLANLSYFMLPRPRGGDRLRHATEAAQRLFALLLTGTLVGAVTRACVDLVGWQCTAAGRACTDEFAPEWLRWMGEMWAYEPSKRLAVTSLAPLLVVVLLWWIARRTWRRDERKVVPTPE
;
A
#
# COMPACT_ATOMS: atom_id res chain seq x y z
N MET A 1 30.27 19.29 -14.59
CA MET A 1 30.61 19.82 -13.25
C MET A 1 30.58 18.63 -12.32
N ASP A 2 31.77 18.09 -12.07
CA ASP A 2 31.95 16.75 -11.51
C ASP A 2 31.90 16.83 -9.99
N GLY A 3 30.68 16.96 -9.46
CA GLY A 3 30.44 16.91 -8.03
C GLY A 3 30.61 15.49 -7.48
N PHE A 4 30.93 15.39 -6.19
CA PHE A 4 31.18 14.12 -5.52
C PHE A 4 29.92 13.58 -4.81
N LEU A 5 29.60 12.32 -5.07
CA LEU A 5 28.62 11.53 -4.35
C LEU A 5 29.29 10.25 -3.87
N ASP A 6 29.14 9.90 -2.59
CA ASP A 6 29.64 8.62 -2.09
C ASP A 6 28.69 7.48 -2.48
N GLU A 7 29.05 6.74 -3.53
CA GLU A 7 28.32 5.58 -4.06
C GLU A 7 28.81 4.24 -3.50
N THR A 8 29.81 4.25 -2.62
CA THR A 8 30.33 3.01 -2.03
C THR A 8 29.22 2.27 -1.25
N CYS A 9 29.38 0.98 -0.94
CA CYS A 9 28.46 0.24 -0.08
C CYS A 9 29.08 -0.17 1.27
N GLY A 10 30.40 -0.01 1.43
CA GLY A 10 31.14 -0.36 2.64
C GLY A 10 31.08 0.69 3.76
N GLY A 11 31.54 0.31 4.94
CA GLY A 11 31.60 1.18 6.11
C GLY A 11 30.27 1.33 6.87
N VAL A 12 30.19 2.36 7.71
CA VAL A 12 29.04 2.62 8.58
C VAL A 12 28.11 3.66 7.95
N THR A 13 26.82 3.35 7.85
CA THR A 13 25.79 4.30 7.42
C THR A 13 24.99 4.79 8.62
N GLU A 14 25.10 6.09 8.93
CA GLU A 14 24.19 6.78 9.83
C GLU A 14 22.88 7.07 9.06
N LEU A 15 21.87 6.22 9.27
CA LEU A 15 20.56 6.40 8.67
C LEU A 15 19.71 7.37 9.50
N ARG A 16 19.36 8.51 8.91
CA ARG A 16 18.49 9.51 9.51
C ARG A 16 17.07 9.37 8.97
N VAL A 17 16.12 9.19 9.88
CA VAL A 17 14.71 9.04 9.55
C VAL A 17 13.95 10.17 10.24
N HIS A 18 13.18 10.96 9.50
CA HIS A 18 12.35 11.99 10.10
C HIS A 18 11.15 11.38 10.84
N GLY A 19 10.67 12.07 11.87
CA GLY A 19 9.39 11.77 12.52
C GLY A 19 8.20 12.21 11.66
N VAL A 20 7.03 12.39 12.25
CA VAL A 20 5.81 12.75 11.49
C VAL A 20 5.81 14.15 10.86
N SER A 21 6.77 15.00 11.21
CA SER A 21 6.89 16.38 10.70
C SER A 21 7.29 16.49 9.23
N GLY A 22 7.67 15.38 8.58
CA GLY A 22 8.00 15.38 7.16
C GLY A 22 9.27 16.18 6.80
N THR A 23 10.26 16.24 7.71
CA THR A 23 11.49 17.02 7.51
C THR A 23 12.18 16.65 6.19
N PRO A 24 12.47 17.60 5.29
CA PRO A 24 13.04 17.30 3.98
C PRO A 24 14.48 16.76 4.08
N PRO A 25 14.97 16.03 3.04
CA PRO A 25 16.33 15.48 3.01
C PRO A 25 17.44 16.50 3.33
N ALA A 26 17.30 17.73 2.83
CA ALA A 26 18.27 18.80 3.06
C ALA A 26 18.39 19.14 4.56
N GLY A 27 17.25 19.18 5.27
CA GLY A 27 17.20 19.40 6.71
C GLY A 27 17.74 18.22 7.51
N MET A 28 17.37 17.00 7.16
CA MET A 28 17.88 15.78 7.82
C MET A 28 19.40 15.65 7.71
N LEU A 29 19.95 15.93 6.53
CA LEU A 29 21.39 15.83 6.27
C LEU A 29 22.17 17.09 6.67
N ASN A 30 21.47 18.17 7.05
CA ASN A 30 22.03 19.51 7.21
C ASN A 30 22.95 19.88 6.04
N HIS A 31 22.42 19.71 4.82
CA HIS A 31 23.18 19.85 3.58
C HIS A 31 22.29 20.40 2.45
N PRO A 32 22.72 21.43 1.70
CA PRO A 32 21.87 22.12 0.72
C PRO A 32 21.55 21.30 -0.53
N HIS A 33 22.40 20.35 -0.90
CA HIS A 33 22.23 19.55 -2.11
C HIS A 33 22.17 18.03 -1.82
N PRO A 34 21.08 17.52 -1.24
CA PRO A 34 20.85 16.09 -1.18
C PRO A 34 20.56 15.51 -2.58
N ARG A 35 21.06 14.32 -2.88
CA ARG A 35 20.70 13.56 -4.08
C ARG A 35 20.08 12.22 -3.72
N LEU A 36 19.03 11.86 -4.47
CA LEU A 36 18.37 10.58 -4.38
C LEU A 36 19.33 9.48 -4.85
N VAL A 37 19.54 8.47 -4.01
CA VAL A 37 20.37 7.29 -4.32
C VAL A 37 19.54 6.03 -4.51
N ALA A 38 18.39 5.93 -3.86
CA ALA A 38 17.46 4.81 -4.01
C ALA A 38 16.03 5.25 -3.72
N GLY A 39 15.06 4.67 -4.43
CA GLY A 39 13.64 5.03 -4.31
C GLY A 39 13.20 5.99 -5.39
N ASP A 40 12.25 6.86 -5.07
CA ASP A 40 11.68 7.87 -5.96
C ASP A 40 11.46 9.21 -5.24
N GLY A 41 10.83 10.16 -5.92
CA GLY A 41 10.50 11.47 -5.33
C GLY A 41 9.42 11.44 -4.25
N THR A 42 8.70 10.32 -4.09
CA THR A 42 7.67 10.15 -3.04
C THR A 42 8.28 9.57 -1.76
N THR A 43 9.13 8.55 -1.90
CA THR A 43 9.90 7.98 -0.79
C THR A 43 11.28 7.55 -1.28
N GLY A 44 12.33 7.88 -0.53
CA GLY A 44 13.67 7.58 -0.99
C GLY A 44 14.78 7.81 0.03
N PHE A 45 15.92 7.22 -0.29
CA PHE A 45 17.19 7.40 0.39
C PHE A 45 17.98 8.49 -0.31
N TYR A 46 18.48 9.44 0.47
CA TYR A 46 19.21 10.60 -0.01
C TYR A 46 20.59 10.67 0.64
N ARG A 47 21.61 11.04 -0.14
CA ARG A 47 22.97 11.30 0.34
C ARG A 47 23.39 12.71 0.00
N ARG A 48 24.42 13.21 0.71
CA ARG A 48 24.99 14.54 0.47
C ARG A 48 25.79 14.54 -0.84
N TRP A 49 25.45 15.44 -1.76
CA TRP A 49 26.20 15.64 -3.00
C TRP A 49 27.01 16.92 -2.93
N TRP A 50 28.32 16.81 -3.13
CA TRP A 50 29.26 17.91 -2.97
C TRP A 50 29.63 18.49 -4.33
N THR A 51 29.16 19.70 -4.61
CA THR A 51 29.40 20.41 -5.88
C THR A 51 30.89 20.65 -6.17
N ALA A 52 31.69 20.88 -5.13
CA ALA A 52 33.11 21.22 -5.20
C ALA A 52 34.05 20.01 -5.20
N GLY A 53 33.54 18.79 -5.42
CA GLY A 53 34.32 17.56 -5.37
C GLY A 53 34.39 16.96 -3.96
N ARG A 54 35.34 16.05 -3.73
CA ARG A 54 35.41 15.26 -2.48
C ARG A 54 35.65 16.18 -1.28
N PRO A 55 34.77 16.18 -0.26
CA PRO A 55 34.93 17.01 0.93
C PRO A 55 36.11 16.53 1.81
N VAL A 56 36.91 17.46 2.35
CA VAL A 56 38.11 17.18 3.17
C VAL A 56 37.93 17.64 4.63
N SER A 57 36.71 17.55 5.19
CA SER A 57 36.42 17.98 6.57
C SER A 57 36.12 16.82 7.51
N ASP A 58 36.36 16.99 8.81
CA ASP A 58 35.98 16.00 9.84
C ASP A 58 34.47 15.69 9.87
N ARG A 59 33.63 16.58 9.35
CA ARG A 59 32.16 16.37 9.27
C ARG A 59 31.70 15.83 7.92
N ALA A 60 32.62 15.62 6.99
CA ALA A 60 32.35 15.03 5.69
C ALA A 60 32.02 13.54 5.79
N ASP A 61 31.29 13.04 4.80
CA ASP A 61 31.21 11.60 4.57
C ASP A 61 32.60 11.11 4.15
N VAL A 62 33.07 10.03 4.76
CA VAL A 62 34.36 9.41 4.44
C VAL A 62 34.05 8.15 3.63
N PRO A 63 34.32 8.13 2.32
CA PRO A 63 33.87 7.04 1.45
C PRO A 63 34.42 5.70 1.90
N GLY A 64 33.56 4.68 1.97
CA GLY A 64 33.91 3.34 2.44
C GLY A 64 34.11 3.22 3.96
N VAL A 65 34.02 4.32 4.72
CA VAL A 65 34.23 4.32 6.19
C VAL A 65 32.98 4.77 6.93
N ARG A 66 32.47 5.98 6.65
CA ARG A 66 31.27 6.51 7.30
C ARG A 66 30.49 7.45 6.37
N ARG A 67 29.16 7.32 6.35
CA ARG A 67 28.29 8.22 5.60
C ARG A 67 27.01 8.55 6.35
N ARG A 68 26.39 9.68 6.01
CA ARG A 68 25.01 10.00 6.40
C ARG A 68 24.08 9.77 5.23
N GLU A 69 23.01 9.04 5.49
CA GLU A 69 21.94 8.79 4.55
C GLU A 69 20.62 9.18 5.19
N ALA A 70 19.75 9.85 4.44
CA ALA A 70 18.44 10.24 4.93
C ALA A 70 17.36 9.44 4.23
N TYR A 71 16.49 8.78 5.00
CA TYR A 71 15.28 8.17 4.49
C TYR A 71 14.11 9.14 4.63
N ALA A 72 13.68 9.69 3.50
CA ALA A 72 12.53 10.58 3.43
C ALA A 72 11.30 9.78 3.00
N TRP A 73 10.28 9.75 3.86
CA TRP A 73 9.03 9.00 3.66
C TRP A 73 7.78 9.88 3.72
N GLY A 74 7.94 11.19 3.97
CA GLY A 74 6.81 12.12 4.14
C GLY A 74 5.87 12.20 2.93
N GLY A 75 6.33 11.87 1.72
CA GLY A 75 5.48 11.81 0.54
C GLY A 75 4.46 10.65 0.56
N LEU A 76 4.64 9.64 1.42
CA LEU A 76 3.71 8.52 1.56
C LEU A 76 2.42 8.90 2.32
N THR A 77 2.46 9.94 3.16
CA THR A 77 1.33 10.30 4.04
C THR A 77 0.68 11.64 3.71
N SER A 78 1.34 12.49 2.92
CA SER A 78 0.90 13.87 2.66
C SER A 78 0.24 14.09 1.30
N GLY A 79 0.26 13.12 0.39
CA GLY A 79 -0.15 13.32 -1.00
C GLY A 79 -1.16 12.30 -1.51
N GLY A 80 -2.46 12.65 -1.54
CA GLY A 80 -3.40 11.91 -2.38
C GLY A 80 -4.88 12.22 -2.18
N ARG A 81 -5.60 12.29 -3.31
CA ARG A 81 -7.08 12.26 -3.40
C ARG A 81 -7.67 10.93 -2.89
N THR A 82 -6.81 9.96 -2.58
CA THR A 82 -7.11 8.60 -2.12
C THR A 82 -7.34 8.49 -0.61
N ILE A 83 -7.22 9.59 0.15
CA ILE A 83 -7.52 9.63 1.60
C ILE A 83 -8.94 9.13 1.91
N ALA A 84 -9.91 9.32 1.01
CA ALA A 84 -11.27 8.81 1.21
C ALA A 84 -11.33 7.27 1.28
N LEU A 85 -10.44 6.57 0.56
CA LEU A 85 -10.35 5.11 0.59
C LEU A 85 -9.65 4.59 1.86
N TRP A 86 -9.02 5.47 2.64
CA TRP A 86 -8.22 5.08 3.79
C TRP A 86 -9.08 4.46 4.89
N LEU A 87 -10.30 4.97 5.12
CA LEU A 87 -11.21 4.39 6.13
C LEU A 87 -11.66 2.97 5.75
N LEU A 88 -11.98 2.76 4.47
CA LEU A 88 -12.40 1.44 3.96
C LEU A 88 -11.24 0.42 4.03
N LEU A 89 -10.03 0.86 3.70
CA LEU A 89 -8.84 0.01 3.65
C LEU A 89 -8.10 -0.07 5.00
N LEU A 90 -8.47 0.76 5.99
CA LEU A 90 -7.86 0.81 7.31
C LEU A 90 -7.68 -0.56 7.96
N PRO A 91 -8.71 -1.43 8.06
CA PRO A 91 -8.54 -2.72 8.72
C PRO A 91 -7.54 -3.63 7.99
N PHE A 92 -7.46 -3.55 6.65
CA PHE A 92 -6.48 -4.28 5.86
C PHE A 92 -5.07 -3.74 6.08
N SER A 93 -4.91 -2.42 6.12
CA SER A 93 -3.63 -1.76 6.40
C SER A 93 -3.10 -2.10 7.78
N LEU A 94 -3.96 -2.15 8.81
CA LEU A 94 -3.58 -2.54 10.17
C LEU A 94 -3.18 -4.02 10.25
N ALA A 95 -3.91 -4.91 9.56
CA ALA A 95 -3.53 -6.32 9.46
C ALA A 95 -2.13 -6.47 8.83
N ASN A 96 -1.87 -5.77 7.71
CA ASN A 96 -0.57 -5.76 7.05
C ASN A 96 0.54 -5.19 7.94
N LEU A 97 0.29 -4.05 8.60
CA LEU A 97 1.24 -3.42 9.52
C LEU A 97 1.61 -4.36 10.67
N SER A 98 0.61 -5.04 11.25
CA SER A 98 0.84 -5.97 12.37
C SER A 98 1.81 -7.09 12.00
N TYR A 99 1.81 -7.55 10.75
CA TYR A 99 2.74 -8.58 10.26
C TYR A 99 4.19 -8.08 10.29
N PHE A 100 4.43 -6.85 9.83
CA PHE A 100 5.76 -6.26 9.83
C PHE A 100 6.24 -5.82 11.22
N MET A 101 5.32 -5.54 12.14
CA MET A 101 5.65 -5.22 13.54
C MET A 101 5.97 -6.44 14.40
N LEU A 102 5.82 -7.66 13.88
CA LEU A 102 6.05 -8.88 14.64
C LEU A 102 7.53 -9.00 15.07
N PRO A 103 7.83 -9.06 16.39
CA PRO A 103 9.21 -9.17 16.87
C PRO A 103 9.89 -10.47 16.40
N ARG A 104 11.21 -10.44 16.24
CA ARG A 104 12.04 -11.61 15.86
C ARG A 104 12.97 -12.05 17.02
N PRO A 105 12.44 -12.65 18.10
CA PRO A 105 13.26 -13.12 19.21
C PRO A 105 14.06 -14.37 18.82
N ARG A 106 15.25 -14.55 19.42
CA ARG A 106 16.06 -15.75 19.25
C ARG A 106 15.35 -16.94 19.91
N GLY A 107 15.12 -18.03 19.15
CA GLY A 107 14.58 -19.30 19.67
C GLY A 107 13.05 -19.45 19.70
N GLY A 108 12.30 -18.64 18.95
CA GLY A 108 10.83 -18.58 18.99
C GLY A 108 10.11 -18.91 17.68
N ASP A 109 10.73 -19.67 16.76
CA ASP A 109 10.23 -19.79 15.38
C ASP A 109 8.81 -20.38 15.27
N ARG A 110 8.45 -21.33 16.14
CA ARG A 110 7.10 -21.93 16.13
C ARG A 110 6.00 -20.93 16.50
N LEU A 111 6.21 -20.16 17.57
CA LEU A 111 5.24 -19.14 17.99
C LEU A 111 5.11 -18.07 16.91
N ARG A 112 6.23 -17.64 16.33
CA ARG A 112 6.23 -16.70 15.21
C ARG A 112 5.43 -17.22 14.03
N HIS A 113 5.67 -18.45 13.56
CA HIS A 113 4.92 -19.03 12.46
C HIS A 113 3.42 -19.16 12.77
N ALA A 114 3.06 -19.50 14.02
CA ALA A 114 1.67 -19.53 14.45
C ALA A 114 1.03 -18.13 14.41
N THR A 115 1.73 -17.09 14.87
CA THR A 115 1.25 -15.71 14.77
C THR A 115 1.12 -15.25 13.32
N GLU A 116 2.10 -15.54 12.47
CA GLU A 116 2.04 -15.22 11.04
C GLU A 116 0.87 -15.94 10.36
N ALA A 117 0.63 -17.21 10.70
CA ALA A 117 -0.51 -17.97 10.18
C ALA A 117 -1.85 -17.37 10.67
N ALA A 118 -1.94 -16.99 11.94
CA ALA A 118 -3.12 -16.34 12.51
C ALA A 118 -3.40 -14.98 11.84
N GLN A 119 -2.36 -14.18 11.57
CA GLN A 119 -2.48 -12.92 10.84
C GLN A 119 -2.95 -13.12 9.40
N ARG A 120 -2.43 -14.14 8.70
CA ARG A 120 -2.89 -14.51 7.35
C ARG A 120 -4.35 -14.98 7.36
N LEU A 121 -4.74 -15.78 8.34
CA LEU A 121 -6.13 -16.21 8.51
C LEU A 121 -7.04 -15.03 8.80
N PHE A 122 -6.63 -14.11 9.68
CA PHE A 122 -7.37 -12.89 9.97
C PHE A 122 -7.57 -12.03 8.71
N ALA A 123 -6.51 -11.82 7.93
CA ALA A 123 -6.59 -11.07 6.66
C ALA A 123 -7.52 -11.78 5.65
N LEU A 124 -7.49 -13.11 5.57
CA LEU A 124 -8.38 -13.90 4.72
C LEU A 124 -9.85 -13.75 5.16
N LEU A 125 -10.13 -13.84 6.46
CA LEU A 125 -11.47 -13.66 7.01
C LEU A 125 -11.99 -12.24 6.82
N LEU A 126 -11.13 -11.23 6.98
CA LEU A 126 -11.48 -9.84 6.71
C LEU A 126 -11.87 -9.63 5.24
N THR A 127 -11.08 -10.21 4.32
CA THR A 127 -11.37 -10.18 2.87
C THR A 127 -12.69 -10.90 2.57
N GLY A 128 -12.89 -12.08 3.14
CA GLY A 128 -14.12 -12.86 2.97
C GLY A 128 -15.35 -12.14 3.53
N THR A 129 -15.21 -11.43 4.64
CA THR A 129 -16.30 -10.64 5.24
C THR A 129 -16.69 -9.47 4.33
N LEU A 130 -15.71 -8.75 3.78
CA LEU A 130 -15.96 -7.68 2.82
C LEU A 130 -16.66 -8.21 1.56
N VAL A 131 -16.13 -9.26 0.94
CA VAL A 131 -16.72 -9.88 -0.27
C VAL A 131 -18.10 -10.45 0.01
N GLY A 132 -18.30 -11.04 1.19
CA GLY A 132 -19.59 -11.57 1.63
C GLY A 132 -20.63 -10.46 1.85
N ALA A 133 -20.23 -9.33 2.43
CA ALA A 133 -21.10 -8.16 2.59
C ALA A 133 -21.53 -7.58 1.23
N VAL A 134 -20.59 -7.44 0.30
CA VAL A 134 -20.88 -6.99 -1.08
C VAL A 134 -21.78 -7.99 -1.81
N THR A 135 -21.50 -9.29 -1.68
CA THR A 135 -22.35 -10.34 -2.26
C THR A 135 -23.77 -10.27 -1.72
N ARG A 136 -23.96 -10.13 -0.41
CA ARG A 136 -25.31 -9.94 0.17
C ARG A 136 -25.99 -8.67 -0.34
N ALA A 137 -25.28 -7.54 -0.41
CA ALA A 137 -25.86 -6.30 -0.89
C ALA A 137 -26.25 -6.35 -2.37
N CYS A 138 -25.39 -6.88 -3.23
CA CYS A 138 -25.60 -6.87 -4.67
C CYS A 138 -26.42 -8.06 -5.14
N VAL A 139 -26.03 -9.28 -4.78
CA VAL A 139 -26.63 -10.49 -5.34
C VAL A 139 -27.93 -10.82 -4.63
N ASP A 140 -27.93 -10.83 -3.29
CA ASP A 140 -29.12 -11.17 -2.51
C ASP A 140 -30.12 -10.00 -2.44
N LEU A 141 -29.74 -8.84 -1.91
CA LEU A 141 -30.67 -7.71 -1.80
C LEU A 141 -31.08 -7.17 -3.17
N VAL A 142 -30.13 -6.77 -4.02
CA VAL A 142 -30.48 -6.14 -5.31
C VAL A 142 -30.95 -7.17 -6.35
N GLY A 143 -30.19 -8.23 -6.59
CA GLY A 143 -30.43 -9.19 -7.67
C GLY A 143 -31.56 -10.18 -7.39
N TRP A 144 -31.71 -10.64 -6.15
CA TRP A 144 -32.71 -11.63 -5.76
C TRP A 144 -33.98 -11.00 -5.20
N GLN A 145 -33.86 -10.03 -4.29
CA GLN A 145 -35.01 -9.48 -3.58
C GLN A 145 -35.63 -8.24 -4.23
N CYS A 146 -34.84 -7.21 -4.55
CA CYS A 146 -35.35 -5.90 -4.99
C CYS A 146 -35.90 -5.90 -6.42
N THR A 147 -35.20 -6.55 -7.36
CA THR A 147 -35.56 -6.54 -8.79
C THR A 147 -36.47 -7.70 -9.21
N ALA A 148 -37.03 -8.42 -8.24
CA ALA A 148 -38.06 -9.43 -8.45
C ALA A 148 -39.38 -8.81 -8.90
N ALA A 149 -40.10 -9.49 -9.81
CA ALA A 149 -41.40 -9.04 -10.28
C ALA A 149 -42.37 -8.80 -9.10
N GLY A 150 -43.05 -7.64 -9.11
CA GLY A 150 -44.03 -7.29 -8.08
C GLY A 150 -43.46 -6.77 -6.76
N ARG A 151 -42.20 -6.33 -6.73
CA ARG A 151 -41.57 -5.70 -5.54
C ARG A 151 -41.51 -4.18 -5.65
N ALA A 152 -41.64 -3.50 -4.51
CA ALA A 152 -41.69 -2.03 -4.41
C ALA A 152 -40.35 -1.33 -4.69
N CYS A 153 -39.23 -2.07 -4.80
CA CYS A 153 -37.90 -1.47 -4.95
C CYS A 153 -37.60 -0.96 -6.37
N THR A 154 -38.50 -1.20 -7.32
CA THR A 154 -38.44 -0.71 -8.71
C THR A 154 -39.58 0.28 -9.02
N ASP A 155 -40.10 0.93 -7.99
CA ASP A 155 -41.13 1.97 -8.13
C ASP A 155 -40.57 3.23 -8.81
N GLU A 156 -41.43 4.19 -9.15
CA GLU A 156 -41.09 5.34 -10.00
C GLU A 156 -39.90 6.16 -9.47
N PHE A 157 -39.74 6.24 -8.15
CA PHE A 157 -38.65 6.97 -7.46
C PHE A 157 -37.33 6.18 -7.33
N ALA A 158 -37.28 4.92 -7.76
CA ALA A 158 -36.06 4.14 -7.73
C ALA A 158 -35.06 4.64 -8.79
N PRO A 159 -33.75 4.50 -8.55
CA PRO A 159 -32.73 4.84 -9.55
C PRO A 159 -33.00 4.14 -10.89
N GLU A 160 -32.80 4.86 -11.99
CA GLU A 160 -33.14 4.37 -13.34
C GLU A 160 -32.50 3.01 -13.67
N TRP A 161 -31.27 2.76 -13.23
CA TRP A 161 -30.58 1.50 -13.45
C TRP A 161 -31.24 0.30 -12.74
N LEU A 162 -31.85 0.52 -11.56
CA LEU A 162 -32.59 -0.51 -10.82
C LEU A 162 -33.92 -0.82 -11.49
N ARG A 163 -34.61 0.23 -11.95
CA ARG A 163 -35.87 0.10 -12.72
C ARG A 163 -35.64 -0.63 -14.03
N TRP A 164 -34.67 -0.20 -14.82
CA TRP A 164 -34.30 -0.85 -16.08
C TRP A 164 -33.98 -2.34 -15.89
N MET A 165 -33.23 -2.68 -14.84
CA MET A 165 -32.90 -4.08 -14.53
C MET A 165 -34.13 -4.89 -14.10
N GLY A 166 -35.03 -4.26 -13.33
CA GLY A 166 -36.31 -4.85 -12.93
C GLY A 166 -37.25 -5.07 -14.11
N GLU A 167 -37.38 -4.12 -15.03
CA GLU A 167 -38.24 -4.20 -16.21
C GLU A 167 -37.71 -5.23 -17.23
N MET A 168 -36.40 -5.26 -17.46
CA MET A 168 -35.79 -6.13 -18.48
C MET A 168 -35.73 -7.61 -18.06
N TRP A 169 -35.47 -7.89 -16.78
CA TRP A 169 -35.22 -9.25 -16.28
C TRP A 169 -36.13 -9.64 -15.10
N ALA A 170 -37.32 -9.04 -14.98
CA ALA A 170 -38.29 -9.27 -13.90
C ALA A 170 -38.55 -10.77 -13.58
N TYR A 171 -38.60 -11.61 -14.62
CA TYR A 171 -38.92 -13.03 -14.53
C TYR A 171 -37.71 -13.95 -14.75
N GLU A 172 -36.52 -13.38 -14.95
CA GLU A 172 -35.29 -14.12 -15.28
C GLU A 172 -34.27 -14.02 -14.13
N PRO A 173 -34.41 -14.84 -13.07
CA PRO A 173 -33.52 -14.78 -11.91
C PRO A 173 -32.06 -15.04 -12.27
N SER A 174 -31.77 -15.91 -13.23
CA SER A 174 -30.42 -16.24 -13.66
C SER A 174 -29.65 -15.03 -14.20
N LYS A 175 -30.28 -14.18 -15.03
CA LYS A 175 -29.62 -13.00 -15.61
C LYS A 175 -29.33 -11.92 -14.57
N ARG A 176 -30.28 -11.66 -13.66
CA ARG A 176 -30.09 -10.69 -12.56
C ARG A 176 -28.97 -11.10 -11.62
N LEU A 177 -28.94 -12.36 -11.21
CA LEU A 177 -27.86 -12.89 -10.36
C LEU A 177 -26.52 -12.85 -11.08
N ALA A 178 -26.47 -13.17 -12.37
CA ALA A 178 -25.25 -13.09 -13.16
C ALA A 178 -24.70 -11.65 -13.22
N VAL A 179 -25.54 -10.66 -13.56
CA VAL A 179 -25.10 -9.25 -13.64
C VAL A 179 -24.71 -8.71 -12.27
N THR A 180 -25.49 -8.98 -11.22
CA THR A 180 -25.17 -8.50 -9.87
C THR A 180 -23.93 -9.17 -9.27
N SER A 181 -23.58 -10.39 -9.71
CA SER A 181 -22.34 -11.07 -9.31
C SER A 181 -21.06 -10.41 -9.87
N LEU A 182 -21.19 -9.56 -10.89
CA LEU A 182 -20.05 -8.79 -11.42
C LEU A 182 -19.47 -7.85 -10.37
N ALA A 183 -20.29 -7.33 -9.45
CA ALA A 183 -19.84 -6.43 -8.39
C ALA A 183 -18.87 -7.09 -7.40
N PRO A 184 -19.20 -8.22 -6.72
CA PRO A 184 -18.23 -8.89 -5.84
C PRO A 184 -17.00 -9.41 -6.60
N LEU A 185 -17.15 -9.87 -7.86
CA LEU A 185 -16.00 -10.25 -8.70
C LEU A 185 -15.07 -9.07 -8.97
N LEU A 186 -15.63 -7.90 -9.30
CA LEU A 186 -14.87 -6.67 -9.51
C LEU A 186 -14.10 -6.27 -8.24
N VAL A 187 -14.71 -6.41 -7.06
CA VAL A 187 -14.03 -6.16 -5.78
C VAL A 187 -12.82 -7.07 -5.60
N VAL A 188 -12.97 -8.38 -5.84
CA VAL A 188 -11.86 -9.34 -5.74
C VAL A 188 -10.74 -9.00 -6.74
N VAL A 189 -11.09 -8.73 -7.99
CA VAL A 189 -10.13 -8.36 -9.04
C VAL A 189 -9.40 -7.06 -8.69
N LEU A 190 -10.12 -6.06 -8.17
CA LEU A 190 -9.54 -4.78 -7.77
C LEU A 190 -8.57 -4.96 -6.59
N LEU A 191 -8.96 -5.69 -5.55
CA LEU A 191 -8.10 -5.99 -4.41
C LEU A 191 -6.83 -6.74 -4.85
N TRP A 192 -6.98 -7.76 -5.69
CA TRP A 192 -5.85 -8.49 -6.27
C TRP A 192 -4.93 -7.58 -7.09
N TRP A 193 -5.51 -6.73 -7.93
CA TRP A 193 -4.75 -5.82 -8.78
C TRP A 193 -3.97 -4.79 -7.95
N ILE A 194 -4.60 -4.18 -6.94
CA ILE A 194 -3.95 -3.25 -6.02
C ILE A 194 -2.81 -3.96 -5.29
N ALA A 195 -3.08 -5.11 -4.66
CA ALA A 195 -2.08 -5.86 -3.92
C ALA A 195 -0.88 -6.24 -4.81
N ARG A 196 -1.14 -6.74 -6.03
CA ARG A 196 -0.10 -7.10 -6.99
C ARG A 196 0.71 -5.90 -7.45
N ARG A 197 0.07 -4.74 -7.65
CA ARG A 197 0.73 -3.50 -8.05
C ARG A 197 1.66 -3.00 -6.94
N THR A 198 1.18 -2.96 -5.70
CA THR A 198 1.99 -2.55 -4.53
C THR A 198 3.18 -3.48 -4.34
N TRP A 199 2.95 -4.81 -4.35
CA TRP A 199 4.03 -5.80 -4.23
C TRP A 199 5.11 -5.64 -5.31
N ARG A 200 4.70 -5.46 -6.58
CA ARG A 200 5.64 -5.29 -7.69
C ARG A 200 6.45 -3.99 -7.60
N ARG A 201 5.85 -2.92 -7.09
CA ARG A 201 6.50 -1.60 -6.98
C ARG A 201 7.46 -1.54 -5.80
N ASP A 202 6.99 -1.98 -4.64
CA ASP A 202 7.61 -1.63 -3.36
C ASP A 202 8.40 -2.80 -2.76
N GLU A 203 7.91 -4.03 -2.92
CA GLU A 203 8.47 -5.21 -2.23
C GLU A 203 9.35 -6.10 -3.12
N ARG A 204 9.17 -6.04 -4.45
CA ARG A 204 9.99 -6.79 -5.41
C ARG A 204 11.36 -6.14 -5.59
N LYS A 205 12.18 -6.14 -4.54
CA LYS A 205 13.59 -5.73 -4.60
C LYS A 205 14.46 -6.98 -4.57
N VAL A 206 15.31 -7.14 -5.58
CA VAL A 206 16.38 -8.14 -5.55
C VAL A 206 17.39 -7.66 -4.51
N VAL A 207 17.66 -8.49 -3.49
CA VAL A 207 18.74 -8.20 -2.54
C VAL A 207 20.04 -8.25 -3.35
N PRO A 208 20.83 -7.17 -3.40
CA PRO A 208 22.11 -7.21 -4.09
C PRO A 208 22.98 -8.29 -3.46
N THR A 209 23.52 -9.19 -4.28
CA THR A 209 24.48 -10.18 -3.83
C THR A 209 25.74 -9.48 -3.32
N PRO A 210 26.24 -9.83 -2.13
CA PRO A 210 27.54 -9.32 -1.69
C PRO A 210 28.62 -9.81 -2.66
N GLU A 211 29.38 -8.87 -3.24
CA GLU A 211 30.66 -9.13 -3.90
C GLU A 211 31.75 -9.44 -2.87
#